data_AF-A0A0A9CR38-F1
#
_entry.id   AF-A0A0A9CR38-F1
#
_cell.length_a   1.000
_cell.length_b   1.000
_cell.length_c   1.000
_cell.angle_alpha   90.00
_cell.angle_beta   90.00
_cell.angle_gamma   90.00
#
_symmetry.space_group_name_H-M   'P 1'
#
loop_
_entity.id
_entity.type
_entity.pdbx_description
1 polymer ?
#
loop_
_entity_poly.entity_id
_entity_poly.type
_entity_poly.pdbx_seq_one_letter_code
_entity_poly.pdbx_strand_id
1 'polypeptide(L)'
;MLIHVKLSMKNKLLKEKGLLPDMSRQIDDIVFPLDEELEGPASNVASSLRKKGRAVDLVEDKRLKWVFKHAERINASRLILVGNSEWERGMVRVKILSTREEFEVKAGELV
;
A
#
# COMPACT_ATOMS: atom_id res chain seq x y z
N MET A 1 36.96 0.54 15.50
CA MET A 1 36.70 1.26 16.77
C MET A 1 36.17 2.64 16.38
N LEU A 2 34.86 2.91 16.33
CA LEU A 2 33.92 2.98 17.45
C LEU A 2 32.49 2.61 17.02
N ILE A 3 32.06 1.51 17.63
CA ILE A 3 30.72 1.07 18.02
C ILE A 3 29.71 2.23 18.19
N HIS A 4 28.62 2.19 17.41
CA HIS A 4 27.41 2.98 17.63
C HIS A 4 26.82 2.64 19.01
N VAL A 5 27.03 3.53 19.98
CA VAL A 5 26.50 3.39 21.33
C VAL A 5 25.22 4.22 21.48
N LYS A 6 24.20 3.52 21.98
CA LYS A 6 22.98 4.00 22.65
C LYS A 6 21.87 4.61 21.77
N LEU A 7 20.90 3.75 21.45
CA LEU A 7 19.49 4.13 21.58
C LEU A 7 18.65 2.97 22.16
N SER A 8 19.09 2.39 23.28
CA SER A 8 18.37 1.31 23.99
C SER A 8 17.44 1.81 25.13
N MET A 9 17.05 3.09 25.16
CA MET A 9 16.36 3.65 26.33
C MET A 9 15.17 4.58 26.05
N LYS A 10 14.52 4.51 24.87
CA LYS A 10 13.27 5.27 24.64
C LYS A 10 11.98 4.45 24.53
N ASN A 11 12.05 3.11 24.51
CA ASN A 11 10.83 2.27 24.43
C ASN A 11 10.27 1.79 25.77
N LYS A 12 11.00 1.94 26.89
CA LYS A 12 10.57 1.32 28.15
C LYS A 12 9.52 2.13 28.92
N LEU A 13 9.58 3.47 28.90
CA LEU A 13 8.60 4.32 29.61
C LEU A 13 7.25 4.47 28.89
N LEU A 14 7.20 4.26 27.57
CA LEU A 14 5.97 4.51 26.80
C LEU A 14 5.00 3.32 26.82
N LYS A 15 5.47 2.11 27.16
CA LYS A 15 4.61 0.91 27.30
C LYS A 15 3.71 0.98 28.54
N GLU A 16 4.14 1.65 29.62
CA GLU A 16 3.42 1.64 30.91
C GLU A 16 2.23 2.62 30.96
N LYS A 17 2.10 3.53 29.98
CA LYS A 17 1.01 4.52 29.96
C LYS A 17 -0.06 4.31 28.89
N GLY A 18 0.04 3.27 28.05
CA GLY A 18 -0.95 3.00 26.99
C GLY A 18 -1.11 4.13 25.95
N LEU A 19 -0.18 5.08 25.90
CA LEU A 19 -0.23 6.31 25.10
C LEU A 19 0.69 6.24 23.87
N LEU A 20 0.97 5.05 23.37
CA LEU A 20 1.61 4.92 22.07
C LEU A 20 0.48 4.93 21.02
N PRO A 21 0.30 5.99 20.21
CA PRO A 21 -0.38 5.79 18.94
C PRO A 21 0.33 4.65 18.24
N ASP A 22 -0.41 3.73 17.63
CA ASP A 22 0.18 2.59 16.94
C ASP A 22 1.14 3.13 15.87
N MET A 23 2.43 3.13 16.18
CA MET A 23 3.50 3.68 15.33
C MET A 23 3.87 2.70 14.21
N SER A 24 3.09 1.64 14.01
CA SER A 24 3.17 0.86 12.79
C SER A 24 2.68 1.76 11.65
N ARG A 25 3.61 2.16 10.76
CA ARG A 25 3.23 2.86 9.52
C ARG A 25 2.33 1.92 8.73
N GLN A 26 1.03 2.14 8.80
CA GLN A 26 0.03 1.43 8.01
C GLN A 26 0.27 1.75 6.54
N ILE A 27 0.28 0.73 5.69
CA ILE A 27 0.29 0.95 4.25
C ILE A 27 -1.12 1.34 3.83
N ASP A 28 -1.24 2.47 3.14
CA ASP A 28 -2.51 2.98 2.69
C ASP A 28 -3.01 2.18 1.49
N ASP A 29 -2.14 2.01 0.49
CA ASP A 29 -2.47 1.31 -0.74
C ASP A 29 -1.38 0.34 -1.16
N ILE A 30 -1.81 -0.81 -1.65
CA ILE A 30 -1.00 -1.63 -2.54
C ILE A 30 -1.46 -1.36 -3.96
N VAL A 31 -0.53 -1.09 -4.87
CA VAL A 31 -0.80 -1.04 -6.31
C VAL A 31 -0.23 -2.31 -6.94
N PHE A 32 -1.03 -2.98 -7.75
CA PHE A 32 -0.65 -4.26 -8.38
C PHE A 32 -1.14 -4.30 -9.84
N PRO A 33 -0.24 -4.42 -10.84
CA PRO A 33 -0.61 -4.66 -12.22
C PRO A 33 -1.08 -6.12 -12.39
N LEU A 34 -2.14 -6.33 -13.17
CA LEU A 34 -2.62 -7.68 -13.49
C LEU A 34 -1.84 -8.33 -14.65
N ASP A 35 -1.17 -7.51 -15.47
CA ASP A 35 -0.42 -7.91 -16.66
C ASP A 35 0.92 -7.15 -16.71
N GLU A 36 1.97 -7.74 -17.31
CA GLU A 36 3.33 -7.16 -17.36
C GLU A 36 3.36 -5.79 -18.08
N GLU A 37 2.55 -5.62 -19.12
CA GLU A 37 2.44 -4.35 -19.85
C GLU A 37 1.88 -3.20 -19.00
N LEU A 38 1.27 -3.52 -17.86
CA LEU A 38 0.66 -2.55 -16.94
C LEU A 38 1.60 -2.13 -15.80
N GLU A 39 2.84 -2.60 -15.76
CA GLU A 39 3.85 -2.17 -14.78
C GLU A 39 4.09 -0.64 -14.84
N GLY A 40 4.23 -0.09 -16.05
CA GLY A 40 4.34 1.37 -16.26
C GLY A 40 3.13 2.15 -15.73
N PRO A 41 1.90 1.82 -16.19
CA PRO A 41 0.65 2.34 -15.61
C PRO A 41 0.55 2.23 -14.08
N ALA A 42 0.87 1.06 -13.51
CA ALA A 42 0.84 0.84 -12.05
C ALA A 42 1.86 1.74 -11.32
N SER A 43 3.06 1.89 -11.85
CA SER A 43 4.08 2.80 -11.33
C SER A 43 3.61 4.27 -11.35
N ASN A 44 2.89 4.69 -12.40
CA ASN A 44 2.29 6.01 -12.48
C ASN A 44 1.20 6.23 -11.43
N VAL A 45 0.30 5.26 -11.23
CA VAL A 45 -0.74 5.30 -10.19
C VAL A 45 -0.10 5.38 -8.80
N ALA A 46 0.89 4.52 -8.52
CA ALA A 46 1.60 4.54 -7.24
C ALA A 46 2.31 5.87 -6.99
N SER A 47 2.97 6.42 -8.01
CA SER A 47 3.64 7.72 -7.93
C SER A 47 2.66 8.87 -7.68
N SER A 48 1.48 8.84 -8.31
CA SER A 48 0.43 9.84 -8.09
C SER A 48 -0.08 9.82 -6.64
N LEU A 49 -0.35 8.63 -6.10
CA LEU A 49 -0.81 8.45 -4.72
C LEU A 49 0.26 8.86 -3.69
N ARG A 50 1.53 8.53 -3.92
CA ARG A 50 2.65 8.98 -3.09
C ARG A 50 2.79 10.50 -3.08
N LYS A 51 2.61 11.16 -4.24
CA LYS A 51 2.58 12.64 -4.33
C LYS A 51 1.44 13.25 -3.53
N LYS A 52 0.33 12.52 -3.34
CA LYS A 52 -0.80 12.91 -2.48
C LYS A 52 -0.57 12.58 -1.00
N GLY A 53 0.62 12.10 -0.62
CA GLY A 53 1.02 11.85 0.77
C GLY A 53 0.68 10.46 1.30
N ARG A 54 0.17 9.56 0.46
CA ARG A 54 -0.19 8.20 0.87
C ARG A 54 1.02 7.28 0.95
N ALA A 55 1.00 6.36 1.91
CA ALA A 55 1.96 5.27 2.01
C ALA A 55 1.60 4.15 1.02
N VAL A 56 2.34 4.06 -0.09
CA VAL A 56 2.03 3.13 -1.18
C VAL A 56 3.13 2.10 -1.39
N ASP A 57 2.73 0.82 -1.37
CA ASP A 57 3.55 -0.30 -1.81
C ASP A 57 3.18 -0.69 -3.26
N LEU A 58 4.19 -0.79 -4.12
CA LEU A 58 4.00 -1.24 -5.51
C LEU A 58 4.55 -2.66 -5.58
N VAL A 59 3.69 -3.61 -5.93
CA VAL A 59 4.06 -5.02 -6.04
C VAL A 59 3.97 -5.42 -7.51
N GLU A 60 5.04 -5.99 -8.04
CA GLU A 60 5.16 -6.45 -9.42
C GLU A 60 5.64 -7.91 -9.42
N ASP A 61 5.41 -8.64 -10.52
CA ASP A 61 5.85 -10.03 -10.71
C ASP A 61 5.49 -10.97 -9.52
N LYS A 62 4.24 -10.91 -9.06
CA LYS A 62 3.72 -11.80 -8.00
C LYS A 62 2.35 -12.33 -8.38
N ARG A 63 2.02 -13.53 -7.90
CA ARG A 63 0.67 -14.08 -8.05
C ARG A 63 -0.31 -13.29 -7.18
N LEU A 64 -1.49 -12.99 -7.69
CA LEU A 64 -2.53 -12.23 -6.98
C LEU A 64 -2.84 -12.79 -5.57
N LYS A 65 -2.88 -14.11 -5.39
CA LYS A 65 -3.05 -14.75 -4.08
C LYS A 65 -1.96 -14.37 -3.07
N TRP A 66 -0.73 -14.18 -3.53
CA TRP A 66 0.37 -13.73 -2.67
C TRP A 66 0.17 -12.27 -2.27
N VAL A 67 -0.26 -11.42 -3.20
CA VAL A 67 -0.53 -9.99 -2.96
C VAL A 67 -1.59 -9.82 -1.88
N PHE A 68 -2.68 -10.60 -1.92
CA PHE A 68 -3.68 -10.61 -0.85
C PHE A 68 -3.09 -10.93 0.53
N LYS A 69 -2.30 -12.01 0.62
CA LYS A 69 -1.62 -12.36 1.87
C LYS A 69 -0.61 -11.30 2.30
N HIS A 70 0.02 -10.63 1.34
CA HIS A 70 0.94 -9.55 1.62
C HIS A 70 0.21 -8.36 2.24
N ALA A 71 -0.90 -7.95 1.63
CA ALA A 71 -1.79 -6.90 2.10
C ALA A 71 -2.26 -7.10 3.54
N GLU A 72 -2.70 -8.31 3.87
CA GLU A 72 -3.09 -8.67 5.24
C GLU A 72 -1.92 -8.55 6.22
N ARG A 73 -0.73 -9.00 5.83
CA ARG A 73 0.47 -8.99 6.71
C ARG A 73 0.96 -7.59 7.03
N ILE A 74 0.89 -6.68 6.06
CA ILE A 74 1.32 -5.28 6.23
C ILE A 74 0.17 -4.36 6.66
N ASN A 75 -1.00 -4.95 6.94
CA ASN A 75 -2.23 -4.25 7.32
C ASN A 75 -2.60 -3.13 6.34
N ALA A 76 -2.53 -3.41 5.03
CA ALA A 76 -2.87 -2.44 4.01
C ALA A 76 -4.36 -2.06 4.06
N SER A 77 -4.69 -0.80 3.80
CA SER A 77 -6.10 -0.37 3.78
C SER A 77 -6.81 -0.78 2.48
N ARG A 78 -6.15 -0.58 1.34
CA ARG A 78 -6.73 -0.81 0.00
C ARG A 78 -5.76 -1.57 -0.91
N LEU A 79 -6.31 -2.36 -1.82
CA LEU A 79 -5.58 -2.96 -2.95
C LEU A 79 -6.13 -2.37 -4.25
N ILE A 80 -5.26 -1.71 -5.00
CA ILE A 80 -5.53 -1.10 -6.30
C ILE A 80 -5.00 -2.02 -7.38
N LEU A 81 -5.91 -2.57 -8.17
CA LEU A 81 -5.59 -3.46 -9.28
C LEU A 81 -5.64 -2.65 -10.58
N VAL A 82 -4.55 -2.71 -11.34
CA VAL A 82 -4.46 -2.11 -12.67
C VAL A 82 -4.63 -3.24 -13.67
N GLY A 83 -5.84 -3.37 -14.21
CA GLY A 83 -6.19 -4.35 -15.24
C GLY A 83 -6.38 -3.68 -16.59
N ASN A 84 -6.15 -4.42 -17.68
CA ASN A 84 -6.11 -3.83 -19.00
C ASN A 84 -7.48 -3.22 -19.41
N SER A 85 -8.58 -3.94 -19.18
CA SER A 85 -9.93 -3.46 -19.52
C SER A 85 -10.39 -2.24 -18.72
N GLU A 86 -9.97 -2.11 -17.46
CA GLU A 86 -10.21 -0.89 -16.67
C GLU A 86 -9.31 0.25 -17.16
N TRP A 87 -8.03 -0.04 -17.42
CA TRP A 87 -7.05 0.96 -17.82
C TRP A 87 -7.37 1.60 -19.18
N GLU A 88 -7.82 0.81 -20.16
CA GLU A 88 -8.32 1.32 -21.44
C GLU A 88 -9.47 2.31 -21.29
N ARG A 89 -10.28 2.16 -20.22
CA ARG A 89 -11.36 3.09 -19.86
C ARG A 89 -10.90 4.25 -18.95
N GLY A 90 -9.61 4.34 -18.65
CA GLY A 90 -9.03 5.31 -17.71
C GLY A 90 -9.35 5.02 -16.24
N MET A 91 -9.76 3.79 -15.93
CA MET A 91 -10.19 3.32 -14.62
C MET A 91 -9.14 2.41 -13.98
N VAL A 92 -9.27 2.23 -12.67
CA VAL A 92 -8.62 1.18 -11.88
C VAL A 92 -9.65 0.54 -10.98
N ARG A 93 -9.38 -0.70 -10.54
CA ARG A 93 -10.23 -1.37 -9.57
C ARG A 93 -9.64 -1.21 -8.17
N VAL A 94 -10.46 -0.76 -7.23
CA VAL A 94 -10.08 -0.56 -5.83
C VAL A 94 -10.82 -1.57 -4.98
N LYS A 95 -10.07 -2.28 -4.16
CA LYS A 95 -10.58 -3.22 -3.18
C LYS A 95 -10.30 -2.73 -1.77
N ILE A 96 -11.34 -2.56 -0.98
CA ILE A 96 -11.22 -2.25 0.45
C ILE A 96 -10.95 -3.57 1.19
N LEU A 97 -9.81 -3.68 1.85
CA LEU A 97 -9.37 -4.96 2.42
C LEU A 97 -10.16 -5.36 3.67
N SER A 98 -10.68 -4.37 4.42
CA SER A 98 -11.51 -4.59 5.61
C SER A 98 -12.93 -5.06 5.28
N THR A 99 -13.60 -4.42 4.31
CA THR A 99 -14.99 -4.75 3.92
C THR A 99 -15.08 -5.78 2.81
N ARG A 100 -13.98 -6.00 2.07
CA ARG A 100 -13.89 -6.79 0.84
C ARG A 100 -14.72 -6.24 -0.31
N GLU A 101 -15.22 -5.02 -0.21
CA GLU A 101 -15.91 -4.35 -1.30
C GLU A 101 -14.93 -3.97 -2.41
N GLU A 102 -15.44 -3.98 -3.64
CA GLU A 102 -14.69 -3.64 -4.84
C GLU A 102 -15.48 -2.64 -5.67
N PHE A 103 -14.79 -1.65 -6.23
CA PHE A 103 -15.37 -0.66 -7.14
C PHE A 103 -14.33 -0.19 -8.16
N GLU A 104 -14.81 0.36 -9.27
CA GLU A 104 -13.98 1.02 -10.28
C GLU A 104 -13.99 2.54 -10.05
N VAL A 105 -12.84 3.17 -10.20
CA VAL A 105 -12.69 4.63 -10.11
C VAL A 105 -11.69 5.11 -11.15
N LYS A 106 -11.81 6.36 -11.60
CA LYS A 106 -10.81 6.94 -12.52
C LYS A 106 -9.46 7.03 -11.83
N ALA A 107 -8.40 6.66 -12.56
CA ALA A 107 -7.04 6.70 -12.02
C ALA A 107 -6.63 8.10 -11.53
N GLY A 108 -7.11 9.16 -12.19
CA GLY A 108 -6.85 10.55 -11.79
C GLY A 108 -7.60 11.02 -10.53
N GLU A 109 -8.75 10.41 -10.24
CA GLU A 109 -9.61 10.78 -9.11
C GLU A 109 -9.24 10.04 -7.81
N LEU A 110 -8.31 9.09 -7.87
CA LEU A 110 -7.80 8.36 -6.71
C LEU A 110 -7.12 9.28 -5.68
N VAL A 111 -7.59 9.25 -4.42
CA VAL A 111 -7.04 10.01 -3.27
C VAL A 111 -6.75 9.13 -2.06
#